data_AF-A0A428ULH8-F1
#
_entry.id   AF-A0A428ULH8-F1
#
_cell.length_a   1.000
_cell.length_b   1.000
_cell.length_c   1.000
_cell.angle_alpha   90.00
_cell.angle_beta   90.00
_cell.angle_gamma   90.00
#
_symmetry.space_group_name_H-M   'P 1'
#
loop_
_entity.id
_entity.type
_entity.pdbx_description
1 polymer ?
#
loop_
_entity_poly.entity_id
_entity_poly.type
_entity_poly.pdbx_seq_one_letter_code
_entity_poly.pdbx_strand_id
1 'polypeptide(L)'
;MLRLILVLLFSFAIGPALGVTTRSPTLICDQWCSSKFPASAARRACIRDAKNWKGVCYTCGPKAGTTTKTLCGNSCVDLKKDRNNCGACRNVCKKYQSCDQGSCVCLAGLTLCGDSCRNLLTDKNNCGSCGNKCSGGMICSAGTCVCPAGMTSCSGVCKNLSKDKKNCGYCDLACYGEAVCSGGSCGCRGGKTLCSGRCLDLSADPNNCGYCNHQCEGGSCVKGACLKLWAMLQKRPILFPSGNTVTFSNSCVLQCPYGATCVGGACQCPAGQAICGFFFCMDLQNSNLDCGRCGNMCTGGTTCVGGSCQCPDNRKLCDGYCVYADRDPTNCGTCGNKITAGAAEASANVALVKQYAANLVEALTMMTTTAEPVVEYAQMTDDALRAFVTAMYVPKVG
;
A
#
# COMPACT_ATOMS: atom_id res chain seq x y z
N MET A 1 57.07 91.08 -66.69
CA MET A 1 55.87 91.88 -67.07
C MET A 1 54.67 90.95 -66.94
N LEU A 2 53.99 90.88 -65.80
CA LEU A 2 52.89 91.74 -65.33
C LEU A 2 51.67 91.78 -66.28
N ARG A 3 50.52 91.25 -65.81
CA ARG A 3 49.10 91.73 -65.93
C ARG A 3 48.13 90.53 -65.98
N LEU A 4 47.33 90.28 -64.95
CA LEU A 4 46.03 90.85 -64.55
C LEU A 4 44.82 89.99 -65.02
N ILE A 5 44.13 89.39 -64.04
CA ILE A 5 42.68 89.09 -63.91
C ILE A 5 41.98 88.24 -64.99
N LEU A 6 41.41 87.08 -64.60
CA LEU A 6 40.00 86.76 -64.87
C LEU A 6 39.45 85.61 -64.00
N VAL A 7 38.17 85.77 -63.66
CA VAL A 7 37.30 85.01 -62.75
C VAL A 7 36.99 83.61 -63.29
N LEU A 8 37.02 82.58 -62.43
CA LEU A 8 36.31 81.32 -62.66
C LEU A 8 35.49 80.95 -61.41
N LEU A 9 34.18 81.17 -61.56
CA LEU A 9 33.11 80.72 -60.68
C LEU A 9 33.08 79.18 -60.65
N PHE A 10 33.46 78.58 -59.54
CA PHE A 10 33.15 77.17 -59.27
C PHE A 10 31.75 77.08 -58.66
N SER A 11 30.79 76.73 -59.52
CA SER A 11 29.46 76.27 -59.15
C SER A 11 29.56 74.92 -58.43
N PHE A 12 29.70 74.94 -57.11
CA PHE A 12 29.37 73.76 -56.30
C PHE A 12 27.85 73.70 -56.14
N ALA A 13 27.24 72.79 -56.91
CA ALA A 13 25.87 72.37 -56.70
C ALA A 13 25.75 71.77 -55.29
N ILE A 14 25.17 72.54 -54.38
CA ILE A 14 24.66 72.03 -53.10
C ILE A 14 23.40 71.23 -53.47
N GLY A 15 23.54 69.92 -53.64
CA GLY A 15 22.40 69.01 -53.66
C GLY A 15 21.61 69.18 -52.36
N PRO A 16 20.27 69.15 -52.39
CA PRO A 16 19.50 69.29 -51.16
C PRO A 16 19.86 68.10 -50.27
N ALA A 17 20.32 68.41 -49.06
CA ALA A 17 20.39 67.46 -47.97
C ALA A 17 19.05 66.72 -47.96
N LEU A 18 19.11 65.40 -48.19
CA LEU A 18 17.99 64.51 -47.98
C LEU A 18 17.49 64.76 -46.57
N GLY A 19 16.40 65.53 -46.47
CA GLY A 19 15.67 65.70 -45.23
C GLY A 19 15.36 64.30 -44.73
N VAL A 20 15.88 63.97 -43.56
CA VAL A 20 15.33 62.89 -42.75
C VAL A 20 13.92 63.35 -42.42
N THR A 21 12.99 63.08 -43.32
CA THR A 21 11.56 63.30 -43.08
C THR A 21 11.22 62.41 -41.91
N THR A 22 11.09 63.02 -40.73
CA THR A 22 10.48 62.37 -39.58
C THR A 22 9.04 62.07 -39.99
N ARG A 23 8.81 60.91 -40.60
CA ARG A 23 7.46 60.46 -40.98
C ARG A 23 6.57 60.63 -39.76
N SER A 24 5.43 61.30 -39.93
CA SER A 24 4.52 61.53 -38.81
C SER A 24 4.21 60.18 -38.12
N PRO A 25 4.07 60.15 -36.79
CA PRO A 25 3.76 58.91 -36.06
C PRO A 25 2.53 58.18 -36.61
N THR A 26 1.56 58.95 -37.12
CA THR A 26 0.36 58.45 -37.83
C THR A 26 0.70 57.73 -39.13
N LEU A 27 1.62 58.25 -39.96
CA LEU A 27 2.00 57.61 -41.22
C LEU A 27 2.68 56.24 -41.02
N ILE A 28 3.48 56.11 -39.95
CA ILE A 28 4.13 54.83 -39.60
C ILE A 28 3.09 53.78 -39.24
N CYS A 29 2.11 54.13 -38.40
CA CYS A 29 1.04 53.22 -38.04
C CYS A 29 0.12 52.89 -39.21
N ASP A 30 -0.20 53.86 -40.08
CA ASP A 30 -1.06 53.63 -41.25
C ASP A 30 -0.45 52.60 -42.23
N GLN A 31 0.86 52.73 -42.50
CA GLN A 31 1.61 51.78 -43.34
C GLN A 31 1.69 50.39 -42.68
N TRP A 32 1.94 50.34 -41.36
CA TRP A 32 2.01 49.08 -40.62
C TRP A 32 0.65 48.37 -40.57
N CYS A 33 -0.44 49.09 -40.26
CA CYS A 33 -1.80 48.55 -40.30
C CYS A 33 -2.15 47.99 -41.69
N SER A 34 -1.74 48.68 -42.75
CA SER A 34 -2.00 48.25 -44.13
C SER A 34 -1.22 46.99 -44.51
N SER A 35 -0.03 46.78 -43.94
CA SER A 35 0.77 45.56 -44.17
C SER A 35 0.33 44.36 -43.34
N LYS A 36 -0.25 44.57 -42.14
CA LYS A 36 -0.67 43.47 -41.24
C LYS A 36 -2.10 43.00 -41.45
N PHE A 37 -2.99 43.90 -41.87
CA PHE A 37 -4.40 43.57 -42.06
C PHE A 37 -4.75 43.68 -43.54
N PRO A 38 -5.53 42.77 -44.15
CA PRO A 38 -6.09 42.96 -45.49
C PRO A 38 -7.11 44.11 -45.50
N ALA A 39 -7.57 44.55 -46.66
CA ALA A 39 -8.60 45.58 -46.78
C ALA A 39 -9.92 45.13 -46.12
N SER A 40 -10.07 45.45 -44.83
CA SER A 40 -11.05 44.86 -43.94
C SER A 40 -11.46 45.85 -42.85
N ALA A 41 -12.52 45.51 -42.11
CA ALA A 41 -12.92 46.28 -40.93
C ALA A 41 -11.79 46.39 -39.89
N ALA A 42 -10.98 45.34 -39.72
CA ALA A 42 -9.83 45.33 -38.81
C ALA A 42 -8.74 46.34 -39.22
N ARG A 43 -8.43 46.43 -40.53
CA ARG A 43 -7.50 47.46 -41.04
C ARG A 43 -8.02 48.86 -40.74
N ARG A 44 -9.30 49.13 -41.03
CA ARG A 44 -9.94 50.43 -40.78
C ARG A 44 -9.93 50.78 -39.29
N ALA A 45 -10.17 49.82 -38.42
CA ALA A 45 -10.08 50.00 -36.97
C ALA A 45 -8.65 50.33 -36.53
N CYS A 46 -7.65 49.56 -36.99
CA CYS A 46 -6.24 49.82 -36.67
C CYS A 46 -5.80 51.24 -37.03
N ILE A 47 -6.13 51.71 -38.25
CA ILE A 47 -5.82 53.06 -38.73
C ILE A 47 -6.55 54.13 -37.89
N ARG A 48 -7.84 53.92 -37.60
CA ARG A 48 -8.63 54.86 -36.79
C ARG A 48 -8.11 54.97 -35.36
N ASP A 49 -7.75 53.87 -34.73
CA ASP A 49 -7.24 53.86 -33.36
C ASP A 49 -5.86 54.51 -33.29
N ALA A 50 -5.02 54.26 -34.31
CA ALA A 50 -3.69 54.86 -34.40
C ALA A 50 -3.73 56.39 -34.50
N LYS A 51 -4.71 56.98 -35.19
CA LYS A 51 -4.94 58.44 -35.21
C LYS A 51 -5.18 59.04 -33.81
N ASN A 52 -5.64 58.21 -32.87
CA ASN A 52 -5.89 58.57 -31.48
C ASN A 52 -4.83 58.03 -30.52
N TRP A 53 -3.64 57.64 -31.01
CA TRP A 53 -2.52 57.11 -30.21
C TRP A 53 -2.86 55.84 -29.44
N LYS A 54 -3.80 55.04 -29.96
CA LYS A 54 -4.34 53.82 -29.32
C LYS A 54 -4.28 52.62 -30.28
N GLY A 55 -4.70 51.46 -29.76
CA GLY A 55 -4.88 50.25 -30.55
C GLY A 55 -3.59 49.47 -30.78
N VAL A 56 -3.66 48.51 -31.70
CA VAL A 56 -2.62 47.49 -31.90
C VAL A 56 -1.24 48.07 -32.30
N CYS A 57 -1.19 49.18 -33.05
CA CYS A 57 0.08 49.83 -33.42
C CYS A 57 0.88 50.31 -32.20
N TYR A 58 0.16 50.80 -31.19
CA TYR A 58 0.72 51.34 -29.94
C TYR A 58 0.73 50.31 -28.79
N THR A 59 0.27 49.08 -29.03
CA THR A 59 0.22 48.03 -28.00
C THR A 59 1.15 46.84 -28.31
N CYS A 60 1.38 46.52 -29.58
CA CYS A 60 2.31 45.48 -30.02
C CYS A 60 2.89 45.72 -31.42
N GLY A 61 2.78 46.96 -31.91
CA GLY A 61 3.28 47.38 -33.21
C GLY A 61 4.51 48.29 -33.09
N PRO A 62 4.86 49.02 -34.17
CA PRO A 62 6.10 49.80 -34.25
C PRO A 62 6.13 51.01 -33.31
N LYS A 63 5.00 51.36 -32.66
CA LYS A 63 4.89 52.46 -31.70
C LYS A 63 4.55 51.99 -30.29
N ALA A 64 4.68 50.70 -29.99
CA ALA A 64 4.30 50.15 -28.69
C ALA A 64 5.30 50.41 -27.55
N GLY A 65 6.46 51.00 -27.83
CA GLY A 65 7.49 51.21 -26.82
C GLY A 65 8.14 49.89 -26.38
N THR A 66 8.07 49.56 -25.09
CA THR A 66 8.76 48.40 -24.47
C THR A 66 7.88 47.16 -24.27
N THR A 67 6.67 47.14 -24.82
CA THR A 67 5.74 46.01 -24.64
C THR A 67 6.28 44.72 -25.26
N THR A 68 6.09 43.60 -24.58
CA THR A 68 6.42 42.25 -25.12
C THR A 68 5.22 41.53 -25.72
N LYS A 69 4.09 42.22 -25.95
CA LYS A 69 2.88 41.62 -26.55
C LYS A 69 3.09 41.39 -28.04
N THR A 70 2.46 40.34 -28.57
CA THR A 70 2.54 39.96 -29.97
C THR A 70 1.19 40.15 -30.65
N LEU A 71 1.19 40.60 -31.90
CA LEU A 71 -0.04 40.68 -32.68
C LEU A 71 -0.48 39.28 -33.13
N CYS A 72 -1.62 38.80 -32.61
CA CYS A 72 -2.24 37.54 -33.01
C CYS A 72 -3.63 37.79 -33.58
N GLY A 73 -3.78 37.62 -34.89
CA GLY A 73 -4.97 38.05 -35.60
C GLY A 73 -5.13 39.58 -35.50
N ASN A 74 -6.21 40.02 -34.87
CA ASN A 74 -6.57 41.44 -34.75
C ASN A 74 -6.26 42.05 -33.37
N SER A 75 -5.61 41.32 -32.47
CA SER A 75 -5.41 41.74 -31.09
C SER A 75 -3.98 41.48 -30.61
N CYS A 76 -3.50 42.32 -29.70
CA CYS A 76 -2.23 42.13 -29.04
C CYS A 76 -2.40 41.19 -27.84
N VAL A 77 -1.67 40.08 -27.83
CA VAL A 77 -1.73 39.05 -26.79
C VAL A 77 -0.38 38.91 -26.09
N ASP A 78 -0.40 38.53 -24.82
CA ASP A 78 0.80 38.19 -24.07
C ASP A 78 1.06 36.69 -24.23
N LEU A 79 1.99 36.32 -25.11
CA LEU A 79 2.32 34.93 -25.37
C LEU A 79 2.84 34.20 -24.13
N LYS A 80 3.24 34.90 -23.07
CA LYS A 80 3.74 34.28 -21.83
C LYS A 80 2.65 33.87 -20.86
N LYS A 81 1.43 34.39 -21.02
CA LYS A 81 0.34 34.23 -20.05
C LYS A 81 -1.00 33.84 -20.68
N ASP A 82 -1.22 34.18 -21.94
CA ASP A 82 -2.47 33.87 -22.63
C ASP A 82 -2.52 32.38 -22.98
N ARG A 83 -3.41 31.66 -22.29
CA ARG A 83 -3.68 30.24 -22.52
C ARG A 83 -4.04 29.91 -23.96
N ASN A 84 -4.67 30.83 -24.69
CA ASN A 84 -5.10 30.59 -26.07
C ASN A 84 -4.02 30.93 -27.11
N ASN A 85 -2.92 31.55 -26.68
CA ASN A 85 -1.82 31.99 -27.52
C ASN A 85 -0.46 31.73 -26.85
N CYS A 86 -0.29 30.57 -26.21
CA CYS A 86 0.88 30.35 -25.36
C CYS A 86 2.14 30.07 -26.18
N GLY A 87 3.16 30.93 -26.09
CA GLY A 87 4.39 30.85 -26.87
C GLY A 87 4.23 31.20 -28.36
N ALA A 88 3.05 30.99 -28.94
CA ALA A 88 2.70 31.36 -30.31
C ALA A 88 1.20 31.64 -30.47
N CYS A 89 0.85 32.44 -31.48
CA CYS A 89 -0.54 32.71 -31.81
C CYS A 89 -1.32 31.41 -32.08
N ARG A 90 -2.53 31.30 -31.53
CA ARG A 90 -3.41 30.13 -31.64
C ARG A 90 -2.85 28.82 -31.03
N ASN A 91 -1.76 28.88 -30.28
CA ASN A 91 -1.30 27.73 -29.51
C ASN A 91 -2.09 27.64 -28.19
N VAL A 92 -3.23 26.95 -28.24
CA VAL A 92 -4.14 26.81 -27.10
C VAL A 92 -3.66 25.69 -26.18
N CYS A 93 -3.42 26.00 -24.90
CA CYS A 93 -3.08 24.96 -23.94
C CYS A 93 -4.24 24.00 -23.68
N LYS A 94 -3.92 22.70 -23.69
CA LYS A 94 -4.88 21.60 -23.57
C LYS A 94 -5.61 21.62 -22.21
N LYS A 95 -6.55 20.70 -22.03
CA LYS A 95 -7.26 20.55 -20.76
C LYS A 95 -6.26 20.32 -19.62
N TYR A 96 -6.50 21.00 -18.49
CA TYR A 96 -5.64 20.97 -17.30
C TYR A 96 -4.21 21.51 -17.51
N GLN A 97 -4.03 22.39 -18.47
CA GLN A 97 -2.81 23.18 -18.64
C GLN A 97 -3.07 24.68 -18.51
N SER A 98 -2.05 25.41 -18.10
CA SER A 98 -1.96 26.87 -18.10
C SER A 98 -0.75 27.33 -18.91
N CYS A 99 -0.79 28.58 -19.39
CA CYS A 99 0.39 29.17 -20.02
C CYS A 99 1.31 29.74 -18.94
N ASP A 100 2.52 29.20 -18.85
CA ASP A 100 3.56 29.74 -17.99
C ASP A 100 4.82 30.00 -18.82
N GLN A 101 5.26 31.27 -18.79
CA GLN A 101 6.43 31.75 -19.54
C GLN A 101 6.45 31.37 -21.03
N GLY A 102 5.29 31.19 -21.65
CA GLY A 102 5.15 30.84 -23.06
C GLY A 102 5.18 29.34 -23.35
N SER A 103 5.11 28.51 -22.31
CA SER A 103 4.94 27.07 -22.44
C SER A 103 3.64 26.63 -21.77
N CYS A 104 2.93 25.69 -22.41
CA CYS A 104 1.78 25.07 -21.81
C CYS A 104 2.23 24.04 -20.77
N VAL A 105 2.05 24.37 -19.50
CA VAL A 105 2.43 23.53 -18.36
C VAL A 105 1.18 22.97 -17.68
N CYS A 106 1.31 21.82 -17.04
CA CYS A 106 0.21 21.26 -16.27
C CYS A 106 -0.16 22.13 -15.07
N LEU A 107 -1.44 22.16 -14.72
CA LEU A 107 -1.89 22.79 -13.48
C LEU A 107 -1.20 22.13 -12.26
N ALA A 108 -1.10 22.89 -11.17
CA ALA A 108 -0.49 22.41 -9.93
C ALA A 108 -1.07 21.05 -9.49
N GLY A 109 -0.18 20.15 -9.06
CA GLY A 109 -0.55 18.78 -8.64
C GLY A 109 -0.77 17.79 -9.78
N LEU A 110 -0.55 18.19 -11.04
CA LEU A 110 -0.60 17.31 -12.20
C LEU A 110 0.76 17.21 -12.88
N THR A 111 1.03 16.06 -13.49
CA THR A 111 2.25 15.77 -14.24
C THR A 111 1.92 15.56 -15.71
N LEU A 112 2.78 16.06 -16.59
CA LEU A 112 2.65 15.84 -18.03
C LEU A 112 3.08 14.41 -18.36
N CYS A 113 2.12 13.56 -18.73
CA CYS A 113 2.38 12.21 -19.21
C CYS A 113 2.07 12.13 -20.70
N GLY A 114 3.12 12.17 -21.51
CA GLY A 114 2.99 12.34 -22.96
C GLY A 114 2.41 13.71 -23.29
N ASP A 115 1.22 13.75 -23.87
CA ASP A 115 0.59 14.98 -24.36
C ASP A 115 -0.49 15.53 -23.41
N SER A 116 -0.67 14.90 -22.25
CA SER A 116 -1.80 15.15 -21.38
C SER A 116 -1.40 15.17 -19.90
N CYS A 117 -2.02 16.05 -19.12
CA CYS A 117 -1.78 16.14 -17.68
C CYS A 117 -2.54 15.05 -16.93
N ARG A 118 -1.87 14.40 -15.97
CA ARG A 118 -2.39 13.32 -15.13
C ARG A 118 -2.10 13.58 -13.66
N ASN A 119 -3.02 13.18 -12.80
CA ASN A 119 -2.79 13.19 -11.36
C ASN A 119 -2.16 11.86 -10.97
N LEU A 120 -0.86 11.85 -10.72
CA LEU A 120 -0.14 10.61 -10.39
C LEU A 120 -0.56 10.00 -9.05
N LEU A 121 -1.32 10.72 -8.22
CA LEU A 121 -1.79 10.24 -6.93
C LEU A 121 -3.08 9.43 -7.02
N THR A 122 -3.83 9.56 -8.11
CA THR A 122 -5.19 9.02 -8.25
C THR A 122 -5.48 8.38 -9.61
N ASP A 123 -4.70 8.68 -10.65
CA ASP A 123 -4.88 8.05 -11.96
C ASP A 123 -4.36 6.61 -11.95
N LYS A 124 -5.29 5.67 -12.06
CA LYS A 124 -5.01 4.23 -12.17
C LYS A 124 -4.02 3.87 -13.29
N ASN A 125 -3.95 4.64 -14.37
CA ASN A 125 -3.07 4.34 -15.51
C ASN A 125 -1.70 5.04 -15.43
N ASN A 126 -1.48 5.91 -14.44
CA ASN A 126 -0.25 6.70 -14.27
C ASN A 126 0.08 6.84 -12.78
N CYS A 127 0.01 5.76 -12.02
CA CYS A 127 0.10 5.82 -10.56
C CYS A 127 1.54 5.95 -10.08
N GLY A 128 1.88 7.04 -9.41
CA GLY A 128 3.24 7.36 -8.96
C GLY A 128 4.20 7.80 -10.08
N SER A 129 4.01 7.30 -11.31
CA SER A 129 4.76 7.71 -12.49
C SER A 129 3.95 7.52 -13.78
N CYS A 130 4.34 8.23 -14.84
CA CYS A 130 3.68 8.13 -16.14
C CYS A 130 3.78 6.71 -16.72
N GLY A 131 2.66 6.15 -17.17
CA GLY A 131 2.58 4.80 -17.71
C GLY A 131 2.53 3.68 -16.66
N ASN A 132 2.70 3.98 -15.36
CA ASN A 132 2.60 2.96 -14.32
C ASN A 132 1.13 2.63 -14.03
N LYS A 133 0.62 1.61 -14.72
CA LYS A 133 -0.78 1.19 -14.63
C LYS A 133 -0.99 0.18 -13.50
N CYS A 134 -1.91 0.48 -12.60
CA CYS A 134 -2.36 -0.48 -11.60
C CYS A 134 -3.19 -1.60 -12.26
N SER A 135 -2.74 -2.83 -12.07
CA SER A 135 -3.34 -4.06 -12.61
C SER A 135 -3.97 -4.90 -11.48
N GLY A 136 -4.48 -6.10 -11.79
CA GLY A 136 -4.97 -7.03 -10.77
C GLY A 136 -6.13 -6.54 -9.89
N GLY A 137 -6.92 -5.58 -10.38
CA GLY A 137 -8.02 -4.98 -9.61
C GLY A 137 -7.59 -3.88 -8.62
N MET A 138 -6.30 -3.53 -8.59
CA MET A 138 -5.79 -2.43 -7.78
C MET A 138 -6.30 -1.07 -8.25
N ILE A 139 -6.24 -0.11 -7.32
CA ILE A 139 -6.53 1.31 -7.52
C ILE A 139 -5.26 2.13 -7.25
N CYS A 140 -5.22 3.35 -7.78
CA CYS A 140 -4.18 4.30 -7.40
C CYS A 140 -4.62 5.08 -6.16
N SER A 141 -3.86 4.97 -5.08
CA SER A 141 -4.08 5.73 -3.86
C SER A 141 -2.76 6.31 -3.39
N ALA A 142 -2.69 7.63 -3.28
CA ALA A 142 -1.49 8.38 -2.88
C ALA A 142 -0.24 7.98 -3.69
N GLY A 143 -0.41 7.74 -4.99
CA GLY A 143 0.70 7.41 -5.90
C GLY A 143 1.15 5.95 -5.84
N THR A 144 0.44 5.10 -5.11
CA THR A 144 0.75 3.67 -5.01
C THR A 144 -0.43 2.82 -5.47
N CYS A 145 -0.13 1.75 -6.20
CA CYS A 145 -1.13 0.74 -6.54
C CYS A 145 -1.45 -0.10 -5.32
N VAL A 146 -2.68 0.02 -4.81
CA VAL A 146 -3.15 -0.68 -3.62
C VAL A 146 -4.46 -1.40 -3.91
N CYS A 147 -4.76 -2.41 -3.11
CA CYS A 147 -6.08 -3.03 -3.17
C CYS A 147 -7.15 -2.12 -2.56
N PRO A 148 -8.39 -2.14 -3.09
CA PRO A 148 -9.52 -1.48 -2.45
C PRO A 148 -9.69 -1.95 -1.00
N ALA A 149 -10.34 -1.13 -0.17
CA ALA A 149 -10.64 -1.46 1.21
C ALA A 149 -11.35 -2.82 1.34
N GLY A 150 -10.90 -3.64 2.29
CA GLY A 150 -11.43 -4.99 2.51
C GLY A 150 -10.93 -6.06 1.53
N MET A 151 -9.95 -5.74 0.68
CA MET A 151 -9.26 -6.69 -0.18
C MET A 151 -7.76 -6.75 0.13
N THR A 152 -7.16 -7.91 -0.10
CA THR A 152 -5.73 -8.16 0.10
C THR A 152 -5.06 -8.45 -1.23
N SER A 153 -3.83 -7.94 -1.41
CA SER A 153 -3.02 -8.24 -2.60
C SER A 153 -2.44 -9.65 -2.49
N CYS A 154 -2.90 -10.55 -3.35
CA CYS A 154 -2.33 -11.89 -3.52
C CYS A 154 -1.62 -11.95 -4.85
N SER A 155 -0.29 -11.92 -4.82
CA SER A 155 0.57 -11.94 -6.02
C SER A 155 0.21 -10.85 -7.05
N GLY A 156 -0.10 -9.65 -6.57
CA GLY A 156 -0.47 -8.52 -7.42
C GLY A 156 -1.94 -8.48 -7.84
N VAL A 157 -2.78 -9.38 -7.34
CA VAL A 157 -4.23 -9.40 -7.61
C VAL A 157 -5.02 -9.26 -6.33
N CYS A 158 -5.99 -8.36 -6.31
CA CYS A 158 -6.83 -8.12 -5.14
C CYS A 158 -7.85 -9.23 -4.94
N LYS A 159 -7.80 -9.87 -3.77
CA LYS A 159 -8.69 -10.93 -3.34
C LYS A 159 -9.45 -10.54 -2.09
N ASN A 160 -10.71 -10.94 -2.01
CA ASN A 160 -11.48 -10.80 -0.79
C ASN A 160 -11.29 -12.06 0.06
N LEU A 161 -10.39 -12.00 1.04
CA LEU A 161 -10.04 -13.17 1.85
C LEU A 161 -11.20 -13.69 2.71
N SER A 162 -12.26 -12.89 2.90
CA SER A 162 -13.43 -13.31 3.67
C SER A 162 -14.45 -14.14 2.89
N LYS A 163 -14.34 -14.16 1.55
CA LYS A 163 -15.34 -14.76 0.64
C LYS A 163 -14.73 -15.58 -0.49
N ASP A 164 -13.49 -15.30 -0.91
CA ASP A 164 -12.86 -16.02 -1.99
C ASP A 164 -12.50 -17.44 -1.55
N LYS A 165 -13.21 -18.42 -2.11
CA LYS A 165 -12.99 -19.85 -1.84
C LYS A 165 -11.55 -20.29 -2.12
N LYS A 166 -10.80 -19.62 -3.01
CA LYS A 166 -9.42 -19.98 -3.35
C LYS A 166 -8.36 -19.21 -2.52
N ASN A 167 -8.78 -18.24 -1.71
CA ASN A 167 -7.91 -17.36 -0.93
C ASN A 167 -8.53 -17.08 0.44
N CYS A 168 -9.06 -18.08 1.13
CA CYS A 168 -9.86 -17.87 2.33
C CYS A 168 -8.97 -17.63 3.55
N GLY A 169 -9.03 -16.45 4.17
CA GLY A 169 -8.22 -16.09 5.34
C GLY A 169 -6.80 -15.62 4.99
N TYR A 170 -6.12 -16.26 4.04
CA TYR A 170 -4.85 -15.83 3.47
C TYR A 170 -4.74 -16.21 1.99
N CYS A 171 -3.77 -15.62 1.28
CA CYS A 171 -3.56 -15.88 -0.14
C CYS A 171 -3.25 -17.36 -0.39
N ASP A 172 -3.83 -17.91 -1.45
CA ASP A 172 -3.68 -19.29 -1.90
C ASP A 172 -4.20 -20.38 -0.93
N LEU A 173 -4.92 -20.00 0.15
CA LEU A 173 -5.69 -20.97 0.93
C LEU A 173 -7.02 -21.29 0.24
N ALA A 174 -7.08 -22.43 -0.44
CA ALA A 174 -8.33 -22.91 -1.01
C ALA A 174 -9.14 -23.74 -0.01
N CYS A 175 -10.45 -23.49 0.06
CA CYS A 175 -11.40 -24.41 0.66
C CYS A 175 -11.73 -25.52 -0.35
N TYR A 176 -11.45 -26.77 -0.01
CA TYR A 176 -11.62 -27.91 -0.91
C TYR A 176 -13.01 -28.56 -0.77
N GLY A 177 -13.41 -29.32 -1.80
CA GLY A 177 -14.70 -29.99 -1.83
C GLY A 177 -15.88 -29.03 -1.65
N GLU A 178 -16.80 -29.37 -0.75
CA GLU A 178 -18.01 -28.58 -0.46
C GLU A 178 -17.77 -27.43 0.54
N ALA A 179 -16.55 -27.24 1.03
CA ALA A 179 -16.26 -26.17 1.97
C ALA A 179 -16.47 -24.79 1.31
N VAL A 180 -16.98 -23.85 2.11
CA VAL A 180 -17.23 -22.46 1.73
C VAL A 180 -16.33 -21.55 2.53
N CYS A 181 -15.91 -20.44 1.92
CA CYS A 181 -15.21 -19.38 2.65
C CYS A 181 -16.23 -18.44 3.28
N SER A 182 -16.20 -18.32 4.60
CA SER A 182 -17.04 -17.38 5.34
C SER A 182 -16.22 -16.75 6.46
N GLY A 183 -16.14 -15.41 6.47
CA GLY A 183 -15.42 -14.68 7.51
C GLY A 183 -13.91 -14.95 7.52
N GLY A 184 -13.35 -15.43 6.41
CA GLY A 184 -11.93 -15.78 6.31
C GLY A 184 -11.59 -17.17 6.85
N SER A 185 -12.59 -18.03 7.04
CA SER A 185 -12.39 -19.42 7.42
C SER A 185 -13.16 -20.35 6.49
N CYS A 186 -12.53 -21.47 6.14
CA CYS A 186 -13.21 -22.55 5.46
C CYS A 186 -14.17 -23.23 6.45
N GLY A 187 -15.42 -23.38 6.03
CA GLY A 187 -16.46 -24.02 6.84
C GLY A 187 -17.34 -24.92 5.99
N CYS A 188 -18.04 -25.82 6.65
CA CYS A 188 -18.96 -26.76 6.02
C CYS A 188 -20.41 -26.36 6.24
N ARG A 189 -21.28 -26.67 5.27
CA ARG A 189 -22.73 -26.53 5.42
C ARG A 189 -23.34 -27.82 5.95
N GLY A 190 -24.52 -27.72 6.58
CA GLY A 190 -25.35 -28.89 6.91
C GLY A 190 -24.77 -29.82 7.99
N GLY A 191 -24.11 -29.28 9.01
CA GLY A 191 -23.62 -30.07 10.16
C GLY A 191 -22.44 -31.00 9.88
N LYS A 192 -21.85 -30.94 8.68
CA LYS A 192 -20.62 -31.67 8.34
C LYS A 192 -19.41 -31.03 9.02
N THR A 193 -18.37 -31.82 9.26
CA THR A 193 -17.12 -31.36 9.87
C THR A 193 -16.04 -31.17 8.81
N LEU A 194 -15.23 -30.12 8.95
CA LEU A 194 -14.07 -29.89 8.08
C LEU A 194 -12.91 -30.77 8.51
N CYS A 195 -12.59 -31.78 7.72
CA CYS A 195 -11.45 -32.68 7.92
C CYS A 195 -10.46 -32.51 6.77
N SER A 196 -9.24 -32.06 7.09
CA SER A 196 -8.15 -31.85 6.11
C SER A 196 -8.62 -31.07 4.86
N GLY A 197 -9.44 -30.03 5.07
CA GLY A 197 -9.96 -29.18 4.00
C GLY A 197 -11.20 -29.71 3.27
N ARG A 198 -11.73 -30.89 3.61
CA ARG A 198 -12.94 -31.48 3.02
C ARG A 198 -14.07 -31.57 4.05
N CYS A 199 -15.31 -31.42 3.59
CA CYS A 199 -16.48 -31.57 4.45
C CYS A 199 -16.92 -33.04 4.49
N LEU A 200 -16.84 -33.65 5.68
CA LEU A 200 -17.20 -35.05 5.90
C LEU A 200 -18.37 -35.15 6.89
N ASP A 201 -19.25 -36.12 6.65
CA ASP A 201 -20.31 -36.48 7.59
C ASP A 201 -19.78 -37.54 8.55
N LEU A 202 -19.32 -37.07 9.72
CA LEU A 202 -18.74 -37.93 10.74
C LEU A 202 -19.77 -38.87 11.39
N SER A 203 -21.07 -38.69 11.12
CA SER A 203 -22.11 -39.55 11.68
C SER A 203 -22.25 -40.88 10.94
N ALA A 204 -21.73 -40.95 9.70
CA ALA A 204 -21.90 -42.07 8.79
C ALA A 204 -20.62 -42.48 8.05
N ASP A 205 -19.57 -41.66 8.03
CA ASP A 205 -18.31 -41.99 7.36
C ASP A 205 -17.49 -43.01 8.18
N PRO A 206 -17.33 -44.26 7.70
CA PRO A 206 -16.58 -45.29 8.42
C PRO A 206 -15.07 -45.03 8.48
N ASN A 207 -14.52 -44.07 7.74
CA ASN A 207 -13.12 -43.68 7.83
C ASN A 207 -12.90 -42.43 8.70
N ASN A 208 -13.98 -41.76 9.14
CA ASN A 208 -13.95 -40.50 9.90
C ASN A 208 -15.08 -40.47 10.96
N CYS A 209 -15.33 -41.59 11.62
CA CYS A 209 -16.52 -41.76 12.45
C CYS A 209 -16.40 -40.98 13.77
N GLY A 210 -17.26 -39.99 14.02
CA GLY A 210 -17.24 -39.15 15.22
C GLY A 210 -16.19 -38.03 15.20
N TYR A 211 -14.98 -38.29 14.70
CA TYR A 211 -13.91 -37.29 14.49
C TYR A 211 -13.07 -37.62 13.24
N CYS A 212 -12.32 -36.64 12.74
CA CYS A 212 -11.51 -36.79 11.52
C CYS A 212 -10.46 -37.90 11.67
N ASN A 213 -10.27 -38.69 10.61
CA ASN A 213 -9.34 -39.84 10.54
C ASN A 213 -9.62 -40.98 11.54
N HIS A 214 -10.86 -41.12 12.02
CA HIS A 214 -11.27 -42.25 12.85
C HIS A 214 -11.90 -43.39 12.03
N GLN A 215 -11.10 -44.40 11.70
CA GLN A 215 -11.56 -45.54 10.91
C GLN A 215 -12.17 -46.64 11.79
N CYS A 216 -13.36 -47.11 11.41
CA CYS A 216 -13.99 -48.27 12.02
C CYS A 216 -13.35 -49.56 11.48
N GLU A 217 -12.37 -50.11 12.18
CA GLU A 217 -11.64 -51.35 11.85
C GLU A 217 -12.58 -52.56 11.61
N GLY A 218 -13.09 -52.68 10.38
CA GLY A 218 -14.06 -53.72 9.98
C GLY A 218 -15.48 -53.51 10.49
N GLY A 219 -15.86 -52.28 10.85
CA GLY A 219 -17.18 -51.92 11.38
C GLY A 219 -17.90 -50.83 10.57
N SER A 220 -19.17 -50.58 10.90
CA SER A 220 -19.98 -49.50 10.32
C SER A 220 -20.03 -48.28 11.24
N CYS A 221 -20.05 -47.07 10.67
CA CYS A 221 -20.29 -45.86 11.45
C CYS A 221 -21.80 -45.62 11.57
N VAL A 222 -22.32 -45.52 12.80
CA VAL A 222 -23.72 -45.23 13.06
C VAL A 222 -23.80 -44.11 14.10
N LYS A 223 -24.35 -42.96 13.70
CA LYS A 223 -24.48 -41.75 14.54
C LYS A 223 -23.14 -41.31 15.18
N GLY A 224 -22.04 -41.52 14.47
CA GLY A 224 -20.70 -41.13 14.94
C GLY A 224 -20.01 -42.15 15.85
N ALA A 225 -20.57 -43.36 15.99
CA ALA A 225 -19.95 -44.46 16.70
C ALA A 225 -19.64 -45.64 15.77
N CYS A 226 -18.46 -46.23 15.92
CA CYS A 226 -18.07 -47.45 15.21
C CYS A 226 -18.75 -48.67 15.83
N LEU A 227 -19.58 -49.36 15.03
CA LEU A 227 -20.21 -50.62 15.39
C LEU A 227 -19.54 -51.77 14.64
N LYS A 228 -19.03 -52.78 15.36
CA LYS A 228 -18.54 -54.03 14.76
C LYS A 228 -19.71 -55.00 14.59
N LEU A 229 -20.02 -55.38 13.35
CA LEU A 229 -21.17 -56.24 13.00
C LEU A 229 -21.15 -57.61 13.72
N TRP A 230 -19.97 -58.11 14.10
CA TRP A 230 -19.82 -59.37 14.84
C TRP A 230 -20.16 -59.28 16.34
N ALA A 231 -20.16 -58.08 16.93
CA ALA A 231 -20.51 -57.87 18.34
C ALA A 231 -22.02 -57.92 18.62
N MET A 232 -22.86 -57.72 17.59
CA MET A 232 -24.33 -57.78 17.72
C MET A 232 -24.92 -59.19 17.54
N LEU A 233 -24.20 -60.11 16.87
CA LEU A 233 -24.71 -61.45 16.56
C LEU A 233 -24.34 -62.52 17.59
N GLN A 234 -23.41 -62.26 18.50
CA GLN A 234 -23.09 -63.18 19.59
C GLN A 234 -23.52 -62.56 20.91
N LYS A 235 -24.68 -62.98 21.45
CA LYS A 235 -25.02 -62.84 22.88
C LYS A 235 -24.02 -63.63 23.75
N ARG A 236 -22.73 -63.36 23.64
CA ARG A 236 -21.66 -63.98 24.42
C ARG A 236 -20.85 -62.88 25.11
N PRO A 237 -20.44 -63.08 26.37
CA PRO A 237 -19.63 -62.12 27.09
C PRO A 237 -18.29 -61.92 26.37
N ILE A 238 -17.86 -60.66 26.28
CA ILE A 238 -16.56 -60.26 25.74
C ILE A 238 -15.49 -60.80 26.69
N LEU A 239 -14.71 -61.79 26.24
CA LEU A 239 -13.51 -62.26 26.92
C LEU A 239 -12.33 -61.36 26.52
N PHE A 240 -11.81 -60.61 27.48
CA PHE A 240 -10.48 -59.99 27.36
C PHE A 240 -9.40 -60.98 27.86
N PRO A 241 -8.13 -60.84 27.44
CA PRO A 241 -7.04 -61.77 27.76
C PRO A 241 -6.62 -61.84 29.24
N SER A 242 -7.39 -61.29 30.18
CA SER A 242 -7.04 -61.18 31.60
C SER A 242 -7.94 -61.98 32.56
N GLY A 243 -8.80 -62.89 32.05
CA GLY A 243 -9.41 -63.93 32.88
C GLY A 243 -10.49 -63.51 33.89
N ASN A 244 -10.92 -62.24 33.92
CA ASN A 244 -11.95 -61.80 34.85
C ASN A 244 -13.36 -61.86 34.23
N THR A 245 -14.27 -62.61 34.87
CA THR A 245 -15.71 -62.60 34.60
C THR A 245 -16.36 -61.48 35.40
N VAL A 246 -17.22 -60.66 34.78
CA VAL A 246 -17.98 -59.60 35.48
C VAL A 246 -19.47 -59.89 35.40
N THR A 247 -20.10 -60.09 36.56
CA THR A 247 -21.56 -60.12 36.71
C THR A 247 -22.14 -58.71 36.75
N PHE A 248 -23.31 -58.54 36.11
CA PHE A 248 -24.05 -57.29 36.01
C PHE A 248 -24.68 -56.90 37.35
N SER A 249 -23.89 -56.37 38.27
CA SER A 249 -24.38 -55.65 39.45
C SER A 249 -23.20 -55.08 40.24
N ASN A 250 -22.61 -54.00 39.72
CA ASN A 250 -22.25 -52.77 40.47
C ASN A 250 -21.42 -51.83 39.57
N SER A 251 -21.97 -50.63 39.43
CA SER A 251 -21.52 -49.38 38.82
C SER A 251 -20.07 -49.32 38.32
N CYS A 252 -19.89 -49.32 36.99
CA CYS A 252 -18.89 -48.57 36.22
C CYS A 252 -18.56 -49.20 34.85
N VAL A 253 -18.77 -50.51 34.67
CA VAL A 253 -18.20 -51.28 33.55
C VAL A 253 -18.83 -50.93 32.18
N LEU A 254 -19.93 -50.17 32.16
CA LEU A 254 -20.59 -49.69 30.93
C LEU A 254 -20.76 -48.17 30.86
N GLN A 255 -20.19 -47.39 31.79
CA GLN A 255 -20.49 -45.96 31.90
C GLN A 255 -19.27 -45.04 32.01
N CYS A 256 -18.05 -45.58 32.09
CA CYS A 256 -16.88 -44.72 32.12
C CYS A 256 -16.42 -44.34 30.71
N PRO A 257 -16.23 -43.03 30.43
CA PRO A 257 -15.57 -42.51 29.24
C PRO A 257 -14.29 -43.25 28.87
N TYR A 258 -13.96 -43.30 27.59
CA TYR A 258 -12.70 -43.86 27.14
C TYR A 258 -11.52 -43.10 27.80
N GLY A 259 -10.63 -43.85 28.44
CA GLY A 259 -9.51 -43.31 29.23
C GLY A 259 -9.78 -43.12 30.73
N ALA A 260 -11.02 -43.26 31.21
CA ALA A 260 -11.34 -43.21 32.63
C ALA A 260 -11.25 -44.58 33.31
N THR A 261 -10.85 -44.61 34.59
CA THR A 261 -10.89 -45.79 35.46
C THR A 261 -11.99 -45.64 36.50
N CYS A 262 -12.57 -46.77 36.93
CA CYS A 262 -13.54 -46.75 38.02
C CYS A 262 -12.82 -46.86 39.35
N VAL A 263 -12.98 -45.85 40.20
CA VAL A 263 -12.43 -45.84 41.56
C VAL A 263 -13.57 -45.50 42.51
N GLY A 264 -13.89 -46.43 43.41
CA GLY A 264 -14.95 -46.23 44.42
C GLY A 264 -16.37 -46.01 43.85
N GLY A 265 -16.66 -46.55 42.66
CA GLY A 265 -17.97 -46.40 42.00
C GLY A 265 -18.16 -45.11 41.20
N ALA A 266 -17.11 -44.29 41.04
CA ALA A 266 -17.10 -43.11 40.19
C ALA A 266 -16.03 -43.24 39.08
N CYS A 267 -16.33 -42.69 37.90
CA CYS A 267 -15.38 -42.62 36.81
C CYS A 267 -14.39 -41.48 37.06
N GLN A 268 -13.10 -41.81 37.09
CA GLN A 268 -12.01 -40.87 37.30
C GLN A 268 -11.07 -40.91 36.10
N CYS A 269 -10.71 -39.73 35.58
CA CYS A 269 -9.67 -39.61 34.58
C CYS A 269 -8.27 -39.59 35.24
N PRO A 270 -7.21 -39.89 34.49
CA PRO A 270 -5.83 -39.64 34.90
C PRO A 270 -5.62 -38.20 35.40
N ALA A 271 -4.63 -38.00 36.27
CA ALA A 271 -4.30 -36.69 36.81
C ALA A 271 -4.05 -35.66 35.67
N GLY A 272 -4.70 -34.50 35.75
CA GLY A 272 -4.64 -33.46 34.72
C GLY A 272 -5.70 -33.58 33.61
N GLN A 273 -6.53 -34.62 33.64
CA GLN A 273 -7.62 -34.82 32.68
C GLN A 273 -9.00 -34.71 33.34
N ALA A 274 -10.02 -34.38 32.56
CA ALA A 274 -11.41 -34.37 33.02
C ALA A 274 -12.34 -35.03 32.00
N ILE A 275 -13.47 -35.52 32.51
CA ILE A 275 -14.55 -36.06 31.68
C ILE A 275 -15.24 -34.89 30.96
N CYS A 276 -15.11 -34.85 29.64
CA CYS A 276 -15.72 -33.83 28.79
C CYS A 276 -16.79 -34.45 27.89
N GLY A 277 -18.03 -34.02 28.06
CA GLY A 277 -19.19 -34.64 27.40
C GLY A 277 -19.45 -36.05 27.91
N PHE A 278 -19.98 -36.93 27.05
CA PHE A 278 -20.43 -38.26 27.44
C PHE A 278 -19.39 -39.39 27.28
N PHE A 279 -18.23 -39.16 26.62
CA PHE A 279 -17.42 -40.30 26.16
C PHE A 279 -15.89 -40.24 26.29
N PHE A 280 -15.25 -39.12 26.68
CA PHE A 280 -13.77 -39.10 26.77
C PHE A 280 -13.18 -38.30 27.94
N CYS A 281 -12.00 -38.73 28.40
CA CYS A 281 -11.11 -37.91 29.20
C CYS A 281 -10.31 -36.96 28.30
N MET A 282 -10.41 -35.65 28.54
CA MET A 282 -9.63 -34.63 27.82
C MET A 282 -8.50 -34.11 28.69
N ASP A 283 -7.34 -33.89 28.07
CA ASP A 283 -6.20 -33.24 28.70
C ASP A 283 -6.47 -31.74 28.88
N LEU A 284 -6.85 -31.35 30.10
CA LEU A 284 -7.11 -29.95 30.41
C LEU A 284 -5.83 -29.13 30.53
N GLN A 285 -4.65 -29.76 30.58
CA GLN A 285 -3.37 -29.10 30.83
C GLN A 285 -2.70 -28.66 29.53
N ASN A 286 -2.86 -29.43 28.45
CA ASN A 286 -2.13 -29.23 27.20
C ASN A 286 -3.02 -29.22 25.94
N SER A 287 -4.32 -29.55 26.04
CA SER A 287 -5.22 -29.49 24.88
C SER A 287 -5.58 -28.04 24.55
N ASN A 288 -5.26 -27.59 23.34
CA ASN A 288 -5.72 -26.29 22.82
C ASN A 288 -7.25 -26.23 22.60
N LEU A 289 -7.97 -27.36 22.69
CA LEU A 289 -9.42 -27.42 22.52
C LEU A 289 -10.19 -27.44 23.86
N ASP A 290 -9.52 -27.82 24.95
CA ASP A 290 -10.14 -28.07 26.26
C ASP A 290 -9.32 -27.46 27.41
N CYS A 291 -8.68 -26.32 27.19
CA CYS A 291 -7.68 -25.78 28.11
C CYS A 291 -8.29 -25.29 29.42
N GLY A 292 -7.93 -25.90 30.56
CA GLY A 292 -8.43 -25.60 31.90
C GLY A 292 -9.86 -26.07 32.17
N ARG A 293 -10.69 -26.25 31.14
CA ARG A 293 -12.02 -26.88 31.20
C ARG A 293 -12.46 -27.37 29.81
N CYS A 294 -13.37 -28.32 29.80
CA CYS A 294 -13.97 -28.87 28.58
C CYS A 294 -14.50 -27.79 27.63
N GLY A 295 -14.14 -27.90 26.34
CA GLY A 295 -14.57 -27.00 25.27
C GLY A 295 -14.00 -25.58 25.33
N ASN A 296 -13.05 -25.31 26.23
CA ASN A 296 -12.37 -24.02 26.29
C ASN A 296 -11.20 -23.98 25.29
N MET A 297 -11.54 -23.66 24.05
CA MET A 297 -10.56 -23.57 22.97
C MET A 297 -9.68 -22.32 23.13
N CYS A 298 -8.36 -22.50 23.05
CA CYS A 298 -7.40 -21.40 22.98
C CYS A 298 -7.49 -20.70 21.63
N THR A 299 -7.90 -19.44 21.65
CA THR A 299 -8.03 -18.58 20.46
C THR A 299 -6.95 -17.51 20.43
N GLY A 300 -6.88 -16.72 19.35
CA GLY A 300 -5.96 -15.57 19.29
C GLY A 300 -4.48 -15.91 19.21
N GLY A 301 -4.15 -17.15 18.79
CA GLY A 301 -2.76 -17.61 18.70
C GLY A 301 -2.15 -18.04 20.05
N THR A 302 -2.96 -18.17 21.11
CA THR A 302 -2.54 -18.76 22.38
C THR A 302 -2.43 -20.29 22.28
N THR A 303 -1.61 -20.89 23.16
CA THR A 303 -1.42 -22.33 23.34
C THR A 303 -1.69 -22.69 24.80
N CYS A 304 -2.26 -23.87 25.05
CA CYS A 304 -2.55 -24.36 26.38
C CYS A 304 -1.26 -24.82 27.06
N VAL A 305 -0.94 -24.21 28.20
CA VAL A 305 0.20 -24.58 29.04
C VAL A 305 -0.27 -24.58 30.49
N GLY A 306 -0.23 -25.75 31.14
CA GLY A 306 -0.66 -25.89 32.54
C GLY A 306 -2.13 -25.50 32.75
N GLY A 307 -2.97 -25.76 31.76
CA GLY A 307 -4.41 -25.50 31.80
C GLY A 307 -4.81 -24.04 31.69
N SER A 308 -3.90 -23.20 31.20
CA SER A 308 -4.19 -21.81 30.85
C SER A 308 -3.75 -21.53 29.42
N CYS A 309 -4.58 -20.82 28.66
CA CYS A 309 -4.22 -20.35 27.32
C CYS A 309 -3.21 -19.20 27.45
N GLN A 310 -1.97 -19.46 27.03
CA GLN A 310 -0.85 -18.54 27.13
C GLN A 310 -0.29 -18.23 25.75
N CYS A 311 0.32 -17.06 25.58
CA CYS A 311 0.97 -16.77 24.31
C CYS A 311 2.26 -17.59 24.18
N PRO A 312 2.49 -18.26 23.04
CA PRO A 312 3.75 -18.92 22.77
C PRO A 312 4.83 -17.87 22.53
N ASP A 313 6.09 -18.23 22.81
CA ASP A 313 7.24 -17.31 22.81
C ASP A 313 7.02 -16.13 23.79
N ASN A 314 7.97 -15.20 23.88
CA ASN A 314 7.89 -14.00 24.73
C ASN A 314 6.81 -12.96 24.31
N ARG A 315 5.72 -13.42 23.67
CA ARG A 315 4.58 -12.60 23.24
C ARG A 315 3.62 -12.29 24.40
N LYS A 316 2.91 -11.17 24.30
CA LYS A 316 1.86 -10.76 25.25
C LYS A 316 0.47 -10.89 24.62
N LEU A 317 -0.52 -11.29 25.44
CA LEU A 317 -1.92 -11.35 25.01
C LEU A 317 -2.54 -9.96 25.11
N CYS A 318 -2.86 -9.35 23.96
CA CYS A 318 -3.49 -8.04 23.88
C CYS A 318 -4.75 -8.12 23.03
N ASP A 319 -5.88 -7.63 23.57
CA ASP A 319 -7.20 -7.63 22.91
C ASP A 319 -7.60 -8.99 22.30
N GLY A 320 -7.23 -10.07 22.99
CA GLY A 320 -7.56 -11.44 22.57
C GLY A 320 -6.63 -12.04 21.51
N TYR A 321 -5.49 -11.40 21.17
CA TYR A 321 -4.48 -11.93 20.26
C TYR A 321 -3.07 -11.84 20.83
N CYS A 322 -2.21 -12.79 20.48
CA CYS A 322 -0.80 -12.76 20.86
C CYS A 322 0.00 -11.82 19.98
N VAL A 323 0.63 -10.81 20.60
CA VAL A 323 1.44 -9.80 19.91
C VAL A 323 2.85 -9.75 20.48
N TYR A 324 3.78 -9.32 19.63
CA TYR A 324 5.16 -9.04 20.03
C TYR A 324 5.23 -7.59 20.52
N ALA A 325 5.18 -7.40 21.84
CA ALA A 325 5.12 -6.07 22.45
C ALA A 325 6.39 -5.22 22.21
N ASP A 326 7.47 -5.78 21.68
CA ASP A 326 8.72 -5.08 21.32
C ASP A 326 8.71 -4.52 19.89
N ARG A 327 7.77 -4.94 19.04
CA ARG A 327 7.69 -4.53 17.62
C ARG A 327 6.29 -4.25 17.11
N ASP A 328 5.25 -4.52 17.90
CA ASP A 328 3.87 -4.17 17.59
C ASP A 328 3.63 -2.67 17.90
N PRO A 329 3.38 -1.83 16.89
CA PRO A 329 3.24 -0.39 17.07
C PRO A 329 1.96 0.02 17.83
N THR A 330 1.04 -0.92 18.07
CA THR A 330 -0.20 -0.70 18.81
C THR A 330 -0.17 -1.25 20.24
N ASN A 331 0.87 -2.01 20.61
CA ASN A 331 1.00 -2.70 21.89
C ASN A 331 2.44 -2.62 22.45
N CYS A 332 3.12 -1.50 22.22
CA CYS A 332 4.54 -1.35 22.53
C CYS A 332 4.78 -1.36 24.05
N GLY A 333 5.49 -2.37 24.57
CA GLY A 333 5.74 -2.59 25.99
C GLY A 333 4.53 -3.16 26.75
N THR A 334 3.37 -2.51 26.65
CA THR A 334 2.10 -2.92 27.28
C THR A 334 0.94 -2.89 26.28
N CYS A 335 -0.09 -3.70 26.54
CA CYS A 335 -1.26 -3.78 25.67
C CYS A 335 -1.98 -2.44 25.55
N GLY A 336 -2.41 -2.09 24.33
CA GLY A 336 -3.09 -0.83 24.04
C GLY A 336 -2.17 0.40 24.02
N ASN A 337 -0.87 0.24 24.29
CA ASN A 337 0.09 1.33 24.17
C ASN A 337 0.44 1.58 22.70
N LYS A 338 -0.38 2.44 22.08
CA LYS A 338 -0.22 2.84 20.69
C LYS A 338 0.89 3.87 20.58
N ILE A 339 1.86 3.59 19.71
CA ILE A 339 2.81 4.60 19.27
C ILE A 339 2.03 5.56 18.35
N THR A 340 1.58 6.68 18.90
CA THR A 340 1.09 7.80 18.09
C THR A 340 2.24 8.33 17.25
N ALA A 341 1.99 8.69 15.99
CA ALA A 341 2.98 9.03 14.97
C ALA A 341 4.03 10.11 15.32
N GLY A 342 3.99 10.71 16.52
CA GLY A 342 5.05 11.57 17.06
C GLY A 342 6.07 10.87 17.98
N ALA A 343 5.88 9.59 18.34
CA ALA A 343 6.73 8.86 19.30
C ALA A 343 7.58 7.74 18.68
N ALA A 344 7.48 7.50 17.37
CA ALA A 344 8.22 6.44 16.67
C ALA A 344 9.72 6.73 16.45
N GLU A 345 10.27 7.79 17.04
CA GLU A 345 11.69 8.15 16.92
C GLU A 345 12.58 7.68 18.09
N ALA A 346 12.11 6.83 19.01
CA ALA A 346 12.87 6.57 20.25
C ALA A 346 13.02 5.11 20.72
N SER A 347 12.69 4.08 19.94
CA SER A 347 12.89 2.69 20.41
C SER A 347 13.41 1.71 19.36
N ALA A 348 14.25 2.17 18.43
CA ALA A 348 15.27 1.28 17.89
C ALA A 348 16.33 1.11 18.98
N ASN A 349 16.47 -0.12 19.50
CA ASN A 349 17.36 -0.49 20.60
C ASN A 349 18.78 0.12 20.45
N VAL A 350 19.02 1.24 21.13
CA VAL A 350 20.33 1.91 21.22
C VAL A 350 21.40 0.94 21.74
N ALA A 351 21.01 -0.05 22.57
CA ALA A 351 21.90 -1.12 23.03
C ALA A 351 22.36 -2.07 21.91
N LEU A 352 21.49 -2.41 20.96
CA LEU A 352 21.83 -3.31 19.84
C LEU A 352 22.70 -2.60 18.79
N VAL A 353 22.43 -1.31 18.56
CA VAL A 353 23.27 -0.45 17.69
C VAL A 353 24.66 -0.24 18.30
N LYS A 354 24.74 -0.03 19.62
CA LYS A 354 26.03 0.07 20.34
C LYS A 354 26.82 -1.25 20.30
N GLN A 355 26.16 -2.40 20.38
CA GLN A 355 26.81 -3.71 20.31
C GLN A 355 27.33 -4.04 18.90
N TYR A 356 26.55 -3.71 17.85
CA TYR A 356 27.02 -3.85 16.47
C TYR A 356 28.16 -2.87 16.12
N ALA A 357 28.13 -1.65 16.66
CA ALA A 357 29.21 -0.68 16.49
C ALA A 357 30.50 -1.10 17.21
N ALA A 358 30.41 -1.66 18.43
CA ALA A 358 31.57 -2.16 19.17
C ALA A 358 32.28 -3.32 18.43
N ASN A 359 31.50 -4.26 17.88
CA ASN A 359 32.05 -5.39 17.11
C ASN A 359 32.70 -4.95 15.79
N LEU A 360 32.22 -3.84 15.19
CA LEU A 360 32.80 -3.27 13.98
C LEU A 360 34.14 -2.55 14.27
N VAL A 361 34.25 -1.90 15.44
CA VAL A 361 35.47 -1.22 15.89
C VAL A 361 36.58 -2.23 16.20
N GLU A 362 36.28 -3.35 16.86
CA GLU A 362 37.28 -4.42 17.08
C GLU A 362 37.76 -5.04 15.76
N ALA A 363 36.84 -5.29 14.81
CA ALA A 363 37.19 -5.81 13.48
C ALA A 363 38.05 -4.83 12.66
N LEU A 364 37.83 -3.52 12.79
CA LEU A 364 38.61 -2.47 12.10
C LEU A 364 39.98 -2.23 12.75
N THR A 365 40.11 -2.32 14.08
CA THR A 365 41.41 -2.17 14.78
C THR A 365 42.41 -3.30 14.46
N MET A 366 41.95 -4.47 14.02
CA MET A 366 42.83 -5.55 13.57
C MET A 366 43.35 -5.37 12.13
N MET A 367 42.83 -4.40 11.37
CA MET A 367 43.12 -4.25 9.93
C MET A 367 44.00 -3.04 9.56
N THR A 368 44.33 -2.14 10.49
CA THR A 368 45.09 -0.92 10.15
C THR A 368 46.12 -0.54 11.22
N THR A 369 47.40 -0.41 10.84
CA THR A 369 48.52 -0.04 11.73
C THR A 369 48.77 1.47 11.84
N THR A 370 47.82 2.33 11.48
CA THR A 370 47.98 3.79 11.60
C THR A 370 46.79 4.41 12.34
N ALA A 371 47.05 4.78 13.59
CA ALA A 371 46.07 5.29 14.55
C ALA A 371 45.88 6.80 14.40
N GLU A 372 45.22 7.29 13.34
CA GLU A 372 44.83 8.72 13.27
C GLU A 372 43.42 9.07 12.74
N PRO A 373 42.57 8.17 12.17
CA PRO A 373 41.18 8.56 11.87
C PRO A 373 40.12 7.98 12.83
N VAL A 374 40.49 7.19 13.85
CA VAL A 374 39.49 6.47 14.70
C VAL A 374 39.02 7.29 15.91
N VAL A 375 39.74 8.33 16.31
CA VAL A 375 39.42 9.09 17.54
C VAL A 375 38.21 10.01 17.36
N GLU A 376 37.88 10.41 16.13
CA GLU A 376 36.76 11.33 15.87
C GLU A 376 35.38 10.65 15.91
N TYR A 377 35.31 9.32 15.74
CA TYR A 377 34.05 8.55 15.77
C TYR A 377 33.59 8.18 17.18
N ALA A 378 34.49 8.14 18.17
CA ALA A 378 34.16 7.75 19.54
C ALA A 378 33.55 8.89 20.38
N GLN A 379 33.46 10.11 19.84
CA GLN A 379 32.99 11.32 20.53
C GLN A 379 31.73 11.95 19.90
N MET A 380 31.02 11.24 19.03
CA MET A 380 29.76 11.75 18.46
C MET A 380 28.69 11.90 19.56
N THR A 381 28.15 13.11 19.69
CA THR A 381 27.00 13.39 20.56
C THR A 381 25.74 12.70 20.04
N ASP A 382 24.76 12.46 20.91
CA ASP A 382 23.50 11.79 20.55
C ASP A 382 22.82 12.45 19.33
N ASP A 383 22.94 13.77 19.17
CA ASP A 383 22.40 14.53 18.03
C ASP A 383 23.13 14.24 16.71
N ALA A 384 24.45 14.05 16.74
CA ALA A 384 25.24 13.72 15.56
C ALA A 384 24.98 12.28 15.07
N LEU A 385 24.77 11.35 16.02
CA LEU A 385 24.38 9.98 15.72
C LEU A 385 22.95 9.92 15.14
N ARG A 386 22.03 10.74 15.68
CA ARG A 386 20.67 10.90 15.18
C ARG A 386 20.67 11.38 13.72
N ALA A 387 21.47 12.39 13.41
CA ALA A 387 21.61 12.93 12.04
C ALA A 387 22.16 11.89 11.04
N PHE A 388 23.12 11.06 11.46
CA PHE A 388 23.72 10.01 10.62
C PHE A 388 22.72 8.89 10.31
N VAL A 389 21.94 8.45 11.30
CA VAL A 389 20.90 7.42 11.12
C VAL A 389 19.75 7.96 10.26
N THR A 390 19.36 9.22 10.43
CA THR A 390 18.39 9.90 9.56
C THR A 390 18.88 9.96 8.11
N ALA A 391 20.17 10.19 7.87
CA ALA A 391 20.74 10.21 6.52
C ALA A 391 20.78 8.82 5.83
N MET A 392 20.84 7.73 6.60
CA MET A 392 20.81 6.36 6.05
C MET A 392 19.41 5.81 5.78
N TYR A 393 18.37 6.32 6.47
CA TYR A 393 16.98 5.84 6.34
C TYR A 393 16.01 6.79 5.62
N VAL A 394 16.46 7.99 5.21
CA VAL A 394 15.73 8.74 4.19
C VAL A 394 15.90 8.00 2.87
N PRO A 395 14.82 7.50 2.22
CA PRO A 395 14.95 7.01 0.87
C PRO A 395 15.42 8.21 0.03
N LYS A 396 16.60 8.09 -0.59
CA LYS A 396 17.01 9.05 -1.62
C LYS A 396 15.93 9.04 -2.69
N VAL A 397 15.11 10.08 -2.69
CA VAL A 397 14.27 10.42 -3.84
C VAL A 397 15.26 10.93 -4.89
N GLY A 398 15.63 10.03 -5.78
CA GLY A 398 16.41 10.26 -7.00
C GLY A 398 15.85 9.37 -8.09
#